data_AF-A0ABD6D2M3-F1
#
_entry.id   AF-A0ABD6D2M3-F1
#
_cell.length_a   1.000
_cell.length_b   1.000
_cell.length_c   1.000
_cell.angle_alpha   90.00
_cell.angle_beta   90.00
_cell.angle_gamma   90.00
#
_symmetry.space_group_name_H-M   'P 1'
#
loop_
_entity.id
_entity.type
_entity.pdbx_description
1 polymer ?
#
loop_
_entity_poly.entity_id
_entity_poly.type
_entity_poly.pdbx_seq_one_letter_code
_entity_poly.pdbx_strand_id
1 'polypeptide(L)'
;MSTGEKPPDLVPRRRYESFLDASGSWTFDIREYRSDLNSIVPTDLAPDPGPQEAYRAAVFLEGFIQERRRVDDWSDSALDRFDAFDSTLEAEAVAKALRQFEGRA
;
A
#
# COMPACT_ATOMS: atom_id res chain seq x y z
N MET A 1 -11.54 15.44 35.04
CA MET A 1 -10.85 14.26 34.49
C MET A 1 -11.17 14.24 33.01
N SER A 2 -10.26 14.70 32.16
CA SER A 2 -10.44 14.62 30.71
C SER A 2 -9.89 13.29 30.23
N THR A 3 -10.76 12.43 29.75
CA THR A 3 -10.40 11.24 28.97
C THR A 3 -9.78 11.74 27.67
N GLY A 4 -8.46 11.90 27.67
CA GLY A 4 -7.68 12.11 26.46
C GLY A 4 -7.70 10.81 25.66
N GLU A 5 -8.74 10.63 24.86
CA GLU A 5 -8.70 9.65 23.77
C GLU A 5 -7.52 10.00 22.88
N LYS A 6 -6.51 9.13 22.88
CA LYS A 6 -5.40 9.18 21.94
C LYS A 6 -6.01 9.14 20.54
N PRO A 7 -5.75 10.11 19.65
CA PRO A 7 -6.21 10.01 18.27
C PRO A 7 -5.69 8.69 17.70
N PRO A 8 -6.53 7.87 17.03
CA PRO A 8 -6.03 6.72 16.32
C PRO A 8 -4.97 7.23 15.37
N ASP A 9 -3.79 6.60 15.36
CA ASP A 9 -2.62 6.98 14.56
C ASP A 9 -3.05 7.54 13.22
N LEU A 10 -3.12 8.87 13.15
CA LEU A 10 -3.48 9.57 11.94
C LEU A 10 -2.27 9.34 11.06
N VAL A 11 -2.40 8.36 10.16
CA VAL A 11 -1.66 8.33 8.90
C VAL A 11 -1.49 9.78 8.47
N PRO A 12 -0.29 10.27 8.12
CA PRO A 12 -0.13 11.66 7.74
C PRO A 12 -0.97 11.88 6.48
N ARG A 13 -2.25 12.25 6.66
CA ARG A 13 -3.28 12.33 5.61
C ARG A 13 -2.74 13.14 4.44
N ARG A 14 -2.00 14.20 4.75
CA ARG A 14 -1.30 15.09 3.81
C ARG A 14 -0.44 14.39 2.75
N ARG A 15 0.20 13.26 3.05
CA ARG A 15 1.09 12.62 2.06
C ARG A 15 0.29 11.86 0.99
N TYR A 16 -0.80 11.21 1.38
CA TYR A 16 -1.60 10.35 0.49
C TYR A 16 -2.97 10.94 0.16
N GLU A 17 -3.15 12.24 0.41
CA GLU A 17 -4.42 12.95 0.24
C GLU A 17 -4.98 12.81 -1.19
N SER A 18 -4.12 12.67 -2.20
CA SER A 18 -4.52 12.42 -3.60
C SER A 18 -5.11 11.02 -3.86
N PHE A 19 -4.89 10.07 -2.95
CA PHE A 19 -5.35 8.68 -3.04
C PHE A 19 -6.49 8.38 -2.07
N LEU A 20 -7.01 9.40 -1.39
CA LEU A 20 -8.09 9.29 -0.41
C LEU A 20 -9.29 10.10 -0.88
N ASP A 21 -10.49 9.54 -0.72
CA ASP A 21 -11.73 10.27 -0.96
C ASP A 21 -12.07 11.20 0.23
N ALA A 22 -13.19 11.93 0.11
CA ALA A 22 -13.64 12.85 1.16
C ALA A 22 -13.96 12.15 2.51
N SER A 23 -14.19 10.84 2.51
CA SER A 23 -14.39 10.04 3.73
C SER A 23 -13.08 9.57 4.35
N GLY A 24 -11.97 9.68 3.63
CA GLY A 24 -10.67 9.12 4.01
C GLY A 24 -10.50 7.66 3.61
N SER A 25 -11.34 7.15 2.69
CA SER A 25 -11.20 5.82 2.09
C SER A 25 -10.29 5.88 0.87
N TRP A 26 -9.58 4.79 0.58
CA TRP A 26 -8.73 4.69 -0.61
C TRP A 26 -9.56 4.77 -1.89
N THR A 27 -9.10 5.56 -2.86
CA THR A 27 -9.80 5.78 -4.14
C THR A 27 -9.55 4.69 -5.17
N PHE A 28 -8.58 3.82 -4.92
CA PHE A 28 -8.21 2.69 -5.78
C PHE A 28 -8.61 1.35 -5.16
N ASP A 29 -8.63 0.31 -5.98
CA ASP A 29 -8.89 -1.05 -5.53
C ASP A 29 -7.58 -1.86 -5.47
N ILE A 30 -7.27 -2.43 -4.30
CA ILE A 30 -6.03 -3.23 -4.13
C ILE A 30 -5.95 -4.42 -5.11
N ARG A 31 -7.10 -4.87 -5.65
CA ARG A 31 -7.17 -5.98 -6.61
C ARG A 31 -6.58 -5.61 -7.97
N GLU A 32 -6.56 -4.33 -8.32
CA GLU A 32 -5.96 -3.81 -9.56
C GLU A 32 -4.44 -4.04 -9.56
N TYR A 33 -3.82 -4.00 -8.38
CA TYR A 33 -2.37 -4.19 -8.20
C TYR A 33 -1.95 -5.66 -8.08
N ARG A 34 -2.88 -6.62 -8.17
CA ARG A 34 -2.59 -8.04 -7.88
C ARG A 34 -1.46 -8.60 -8.74
N SER A 35 -1.43 -8.29 -10.03
CA SER A 35 -0.39 -8.77 -10.95
C SER A 35 1.00 -8.29 -10.51
N ASP A 36 1.12 -7.00 -10.25
CA ASP A 36 2.37 -6.38 -9.82
C ASP A 36 2.80 -6.88 -8.44
N LEU A 37 1.87 -6.98 -7.50
CA LEU A 37 2.13 -7.53 -6.17
C LEU A 37 2.65 -8.97 -6.25
N ASN A 38 2.10 -9.82 -7.12
CA ASN A 38 2.57 -11.19 -7.35
C ASN A 38 4.02 -11.26 -7.86
N SER A 39 4.51 -10.22 -8.53
CA SER A 39 5.93 -10.16 -8.94
C SER A 39 6.89 -9.77 -7.80
N ILE A 40 6.36 -9.32 -6.66
CA ILE A 40 7.12 -8.89 -5.48
C ILE A 40 7.03 -9.95 -4.37
N VAL A 41 5.87 -10.57 -4.19
CA VAL A 41 5.66 -11.57 -3.13
C VAL A 41 6.16 -12.96 -3.54
N PRO A 42 6.62 -13.80 -2.59
CA PRO A 42 7.06 -15.16 -2.89
C PRO A 42 5.91 -16.15 -3.11
N THR A 43 4.67 -15.75 -2.90
CA THR A 43 3.48 -16.59 -3.07
C THR A 43 2.35 -15.74 -3.58
N ASP A 44 1.76 -16.16 -4.70
CA ASP A 44 0.67 -15.44 -5.38
C ASP A 44 -0.48 -15.13 -4.42
N LEU A 45 -0.97 -13.89 -4.52
CA LEU A 45 -2.17 -13.45 -3.84
C LEU A 45 -3.41 -14.08 -4.48
N ALA A 46 -4.32 -14.53 -3.62
CA ALA A 46 -5.65 -14.92 -4.04
C ALA A 46 -6.37 -13.75 -4.74
N PRO A 47 -7.33 -14.03 -5.64
CA PRO A 47 -8.14 -12.98 -6.27
C PRO A 47 -8.90 -12.11 -5.26
N ASP A 48 -9.24 -12.68 -4.12
CA ASP A 48 -9.84 -12.00 -2.98
C ASP A 48 -8.97 -12.26 -1.74
N PRO A 49 -7.90 -11.47 -1.56
CA PRO A 49 -6.93 -11.74 -0.50
C PRO A 49 -7.56 -11.49 0.87
N GLY A 50 -7.31 -12.39 1.83
CA GLY A 50 -7.68 -12.14 3.21
C GLY A 50 -6.78 -11.10 3.89
N PRO A 51 -7.13 -10.63 5.11
CA PRO A 51 -6.32 -9.65 5.86
C PRO A 51 -4.86 -10.08 6.06
N GLN A 52 -4.63 -11.38 6.29
CA GLN A 52 -3.28 -11.92 6.47
C GLN A 52 -2.48 -11.91 5.16
N GLU A 53 -3.12 -12.16 4.02
CA GLU A 53 -2.48 -12.11 2.70
C GLU A 53 -2.15 -10.68 2.31
N ALA A 54 -3.09 -9.74 2.52
CA ALA A 54 -2.85 -8.32 2.31
C ALA A 54 -1.71 -7.80 3.20
N TYR A 55 -1.67 -8.19 4.47
CA TYR A 55 -0.56 -7.86 5.36
C TYR A 55 0.79 -8.36 4.84
N ARG A 56 0.85 -9.62 4.36
CA ARG A 56 2.09 -10.16 3.79
C ARG A 56 2.51 -9.37 2.56
N ALA A 57 1.58 -9.08 1.65
CA ALA A 57 1.83 -8.25 0.47
C ALA A 57 2.40 -6.88 0.86
N ALA A 58 1.82 -6.23 1.88
CA ALA A 58 2.31 -4.96 2.40
C ALA A 58 3.77 -5.04 2.85
N VAL A 59 4.12 -6.07 3.63
CA VAL A 59 5.50 -6.26 4.12
C VAL A 59 6.51 -6.41 2.99
N PHE A 60 6.17 -7.17 1.95
CA PHE A 60 7.05 -7.36 0.80
C PHE A 60 7.17 -6.08 -0.05
N LEU A 61 6.07 -5.37 -0.29
CA LEU A 61 6.08 -4.10 -1.01
C LEU A 61 6.88 -3.03 -0.24
N GLU A 62 6.70 -2.92 1.08
CA GLU A 62 7.51 -2.05 1.94
C GLU A 62 9.01 -2.40 1.88
N GLY A 63 9.33 -3.70 1.87
CA GLY A 63 10.70 -4.19 1.71
C GLY A 63 11.31 -3.79 0.36
N PHE A 64 10.56 -3.95 -0.72
CA PHE A 64 10.96 -3.52 -2.06
C PHE A 64 11.22 -2.00 -2.12
N ILE A 65 10.31 -1.19 -1.58
CA ILE A 65 10.46 0.27 -1.51
C ILE A 65 11.72 0.63 -0.73
N GLN A 66 11.95 -0.01 0.42
CA GLN A 66 13.11 0.24 1.26
C GLN A 66 14.42 -0.14 0.55
N GLU A 67 14.44 -1.27 -0.16
CA GLU A 67 15.60 -1.70 -0.94
C GLU A 67 15.95 -0.68 -2.03
N ARG A 68 14.96 -0.24 -2.82
CA ARG A 68 15.16 0.78 -3.87
C ARG A 68 15.66 2.11 -3.32
N ARG A 69 15.13 2.56 -2.18
CA ARG A 69 15.61 3.76 -1.49
C ARG A 69 17.05 3.65 -1.02
N ARG A 70 17.52 2.46 -0.62
CA ARG A 70 18.90 2.26 -0.15
C ARG A 70 19.94 2.34 -1.27
N VAL A 71 19.53 2.10 -2.51
CA VAL A 71 20.40 2.16 -3.69
C VAL A 71 20.18 3.45 -4.49
N ASP A 72 19.53 4.45 -3.90
CA ASP A 72 19.18 5.74 -4.53
C ASP A 72 18.38 5.62 -5.85
N ASP A 73 17.65 4.52 -6.01
CA ASP A 73 16.85 4.18 -7.20
C ASP A 73 15.35 4.26 -6.89
N TRP A 74 14.92 5.09 -5.94
CA TRP A 74 13.49 5.29 -5.66
C TRP A 74 12.96 6.47 -6.46
N SER A 75 12.59 6.19 -7.70
CA SER A 75 11.95 7.12 -8.65
C SER A 75 10.92 6.36 -9.48
N ASP A 76 10.08 7.07 -10.25
CA ASP A 76 9.01 6.42 -10.99
C ASP A 76 9.54 5.42 -12.04
N SER A 77 10.76 5.61 -12.57
CA SER A 77 11.40 4.62 -13.46
C SER A 77 11.73 3.29 -12.77
N ALA A 78 11.84 3.26 -11.44
CA ALA A 78 12.00 2.01 -10.69
C ALA A 78 10.75 1.12 -10.76
N LEU A 79 9.64 1.69 -11.25
CA LEU A 79 8.36 1.04 -11.41
C LEU A 79 8.05 0.65 -12.86
N ASP A 80 8.91 0.96 -13.84
CA ASP A 80 8.70 0.68 -15.28
C ASP A 80 8.38 -0.79 -15.62
N ARG A 81 8.67 -1.72 -14.70
CA ARG A 81 8.39 -3.15 -14.83
C ARG A 81 6.99 -3.56 -14.35
N PHE A 82 6.26 -2.66 -13.72
CA PHE A 82 4.94 -2.87 -13.15
C PHE A 82 3.91 -2.15 -14.02
N ASP A 83 2.74 -2.76 -14.20
CA ASP A 83 1.74 -2.25 -15.12
C ASP A 83 0.73 -1.30 -14.45
N ALA A 84 0.53 -1.43 -13.13
CA ALA A 84 -0.53 -0.73 -12.39
C ALA A 84 -0.02 0.41 -11.49
N PHE A 85 1.28 0.48 -11.18
CA PHE A 85 1.81 1.61 -10.40
C PHE A 85 2.17 2.78 -11.32
N ASP A 86 1.46 3.90 -11.18
CA ASP A 86 1.72 5.13 -11.93
C ASP A 86 2.80 6.01 -11.28
N SER A 87 3.09 5.80 -9.99
CA SER A 87 4.13 6.56 -9.29
C SER A 87 4.65 5.88 -8.03
N THR A 88 5.85 6.30 -7.60
CA THR A 88 6.42 5.93 -6.30
C THR A 88 5.52 6.28 -5.12
N LEU A 89 4.78 7.39 -5.20
CA LEU A 89 3.83 7.78 -4.16
C LEU A 89 2.63 6.83 -4.10
N GLU A 90 2.15 6.35 -5.25
CA GLU A 90 1.08 5.36 -5.31
C GLU A 90 1.51 4.01 -4.76
N ALA A 91 2.73 3.55 -5.07
CA ALA A 91 3.27 2.32 -4.46
C ALA A 91 3.33 2.40 -2.92
N GLU A 92 3.69 3.57 -2.37
CA GLU A 92 3.63 3.82 -0.92
C GLU A 92 2.19 3.81 -0.39
N ALA A 93 1.24 4.39 -1.14
CA ALA A 93 -0.18 4.41 -0.80
C ALA A 93 -0.76 2.99 -0.78
N VAL A 94 -0.45 2.15 -1.77
CA VAL A 94 -0.89 0.75 -1.85
C VAL A 94 -0.33 -0.06 -0.69
N ALA A 95 0.95 0.10 -0.35
CA ALA A 95 1.52 -0.54 0.83
C ALA A 95 0.75 -0.17 2.11
N LYS A 96 0.36 1.10 2.23
CA LYS A 96 -0.42 1.59 3.36
C LYS A 96 -1.86 1.06 3.36
N ALA A 97 -2.51 0.99 2.20
CA ALA A 97 -3.84 0.44 2.04
C ALA A 97 -3.89 -1.05 2.41
N LEU A 98 -2.91 -1.82 1.97
CA LEU A 98 -2.77 -3.24 2.31
C LEU A 98 -2.61 -3.47 3.83
N ARG A 99 -1.93 -2.57 4.55
CA ARG A 99 -1.84 -2.61 6.03
C ARG A 99 -3.17 -2.37 6.73
N GLN A 100 -4.08 -1.64 6.09
CA GLN A 100 -5.40 -1.30 6.61
C GLN A 100 -6.49 -2.22 6.07
N PHE A 101 -6.12 -3.23 5.28
CA PHE A 101 -7.08 -4.11 4.64
C PHE A 101 -7.72 -5.03 5.67
N GLU A 102 -9.02 -4.84 5.89
CA GLU A 102 -9.80 -5.61 6.87
C GLU A 102 -10.47 -6.85 6.26
N GLY A 103 -10.40 -7.05 4.94
CA GLY A 103 -11.12 -8.11 4.23
C GLY A 103 -12.63 -7.87 4.24
N ARG A 104 -13.30 -8.10 3.12
CA ARG A 104 -14.76 -8.24 3.17
C ARG A 104 -15.07 -9.70 3.47
N ALA A 105 -15.76 -9.93 4.58
CA ALA A 105 -16.29 -11.25 4.96
C ALA A 105 -17.42 -11.69 4.01
#